data_AF-A0A7V5L371-F1
#
_entry.id   AF-A0A7V5L371-F1
#
_cell.length_a   1.000
_cell.length_b   1.000
_cell.length_c   1.000
_cell.angle_alpha   90.00
_cell.angle_beta   90.00
_cell.angle_gamma   90.00
#
_symmetry.space_group_name_H-M   'P 1'
#
loop_
_entity.id
_entity.type
_entity.pdbx_description
1 polymer ?
#
loop_
_entity_poly.entity_id
_entity_poly.type
_entity_poly.pdbx_seq_one_letter_code
_entity_poly.pdbx_strand_id
1 'polypeptide(L)' 'VEIAQTATYTVVETPPNFKGDSQGGKKPATLDSGAVVQVPFFVLEGDKIRVDTVEGKYLEKSK' A
#
# COMPACT_ATOMS: atom_id res chain seq x y z
N VAL A 1 -2.37 26.24 7.24
CA VAL A 1 -1.52 25.20 6.61
C VAL A 1 -2.37 23.95 6.52
N GLU A 2 -2.97 23.74 5.36
CA GLU A 2 -3.65 22.47 5.03
C GLU A 2 -2.54 21.48 4.70
N ILE A 3 -2.07 20.76 5.72
CA ILE A 3 -1.21 19.61 5.51
C ILE A 3 -2.04 18.57 4.77
N ALA A 4 -1.74 18.36 3.50
CA ALA A 4 -2.27 17.22 2.77
C ALA A 4 -1.86 15.96 3.55
N GLN A 5 -2.81 15.37 4.27
CA GLN A 5 -2.59 14.23 5.18
C GLN A 5 -2.16 12.96 4.43
N THR A 6 -2.21 13.00 3.10
CA THR A 6 -1.92 11.92 2.18
C THR A 6 -0.54 12.12 1.55
N ALA A 7 0.34 11.12 1.63
CA ALA A 7 1.60 11.10 0.91
C ALA A 7 1.70 9.85 0.01
N THR A 8 2.42 9.97 -1.09
CA THR A 8 2.65 8.85 -2.02
C THR A 8 3.95 8.15 -1.66
N TYR A 9 3.87 6.85 -1.46
CA TYR A 9 5.01 5.98 -1.19
C TYR A 9 5.08 4.86 -2.21
N THR A 10 6.29 4.39 -2.46
CA THR A 10 6.52 3.21 -3.31
C THR A 10 6.53 1.97 -2.43
N VAL A 11 5.90 0.90 -2.90
CA VAL A 11 6.00 -0.41 -2.26
C VAL A 11 7.37 -1.00 -2.54
N VAL A 12 8.17 -1.22 -1.51
CA VAL A 12 9.51 -1.81 -1.62
C VAL A 12 9.51 -3.31 -1.41
N GLU A 13 8.51 -3.84 -0.70
CA GLU A 13 8.38 -5.28 -0.49
C GLU A 13 6.91 -5.64 -0.29
N THR A 14 6.41 -6.67 -0.98
CA THR A 14 5.06 -7.19 -0.75
C THR A 14 4.98 -8.67 -1.13
N PRO A 15 4.27 -9.51 -0.37
CA PRO A 15 4.15 -10.92 -0.70
C PRO A 15 3.46 -11.11 -2.05
N PRO A 16 3.93 -12.09 -2.85
CA PRO A 16 3.34 -12.42 -4.14
C PRO A 16 1.91 -12.92 -3.97
N ASN A 17 1.06 -12.63 -4.95
CA ASN A 17 -0.32 -13.08 -4.95
C ASN A 17 -0.37 -14.60 -5.03
N PHE A 18 -0.76 -15.25 -3.93
CA PHE A 18 -1.00 -16.68 -3.92
C PHE A 18 -2.24 -16.96 -4.75
N LYS A 19 -2.04 -17.61 -5.90
CA LYS A 19 -3.06 -17.92 -6.92
C LYS A 19 -4.20 -18.84 -6.42
N GLY A 20 -4.21 -19.21 -5.14
CA GLY A 20 -5.19 -20.07 -4.50
C GLY A 20 -6.12 -19.40 -3.48
N ASP A 21 -5.78 -18.20 -2.97
CA ASP A 21 -6.63 -17.50 -1.99
C ASP A 21 -7.62 -16.59 -2.73
N SER A 22 -8.64 -17.23 -3.28
CA SER A 22 -9.75 -16.56 -3.95
C SER A 22 -10.64 -15.89 -2.90
N GLN A 23 -10.54 -14.54 -2.83
CA GLN A 23 -11.58 -13.55 -2.49
C GLN A 23 -11.12 -12.51 -1.45
N GLY A 24 -10.62 -11.37 -1.94
CA GLY A 24 -10.81 -10.07 -1.26
C GLY A 24 -9.98 -9.77 -0.02
N GLY A 25 -8.99 -10.59 0.34
CA GLY A 25 -8.03 -10.27 1.40
C GLY A 25 -7.17 -9.03 1.10
N LYS A 26 -6.69 -8.37 2.17
CA LYS A 26 -5.63 -7.37 2.08
C LYS A 26 -4.31 -8.03 2.46
N LYS A 27 -3.25 -7.73 1.74
CA LYS A 27 -1.89 -8.18 2.07
C LYS A 27 -1.10 -7.05 2.71
N PRO A 28 -0.20 -7.34 3.66
CA PRO A 28 0.75 -6.35 4.14
C PRO A 28 1.72 -5.99 3.01
N ALA A 29 2.01 -4.71 2.85
CA ALA A 29 3.04 -4.19 1.96
C ALA A 29 3.92 -3.21 2.72
N THR A 30 5.22 -3.37 2.56
CA THR A 30 6.24 -2.49 3.10
C THR A 30 6.47 -1.35 2.12
N LEU A 31 6.35 -0.12 2.63
CA LEU A 31 6.63 1.09 1.91
C LEU A 31 8.11 1.45 2.02
N ASP A 32 8.60 2.27 1.09
CA ASP A 32 9.94 2.85 1.14
C ASP A 32 10.22 3.63 2.44
N SER A 33 9.18 4.16 3.07
CA SER A 33 9.27 4.79 4.40
C SER A 33 9.53 3.81 5.55
N GLY A 34 9.48 2.50 5.30
CA GLY A 34 9.54 1.44 6.32
C GLY A 34 8.19 1.15 6.99
N ALA A 35 7.13 1.88 6.65
CA ALA A 35 5.78 1.60 7.17
C ALA A 35 5.16 0.39 6.47
N VAL A 36 4.46 -0.45 7.23
CA VAL A 36 3.75 -1.63 6.71
C VAL A 36 2.25 -1.33 6.67
N VAL A 37 1.66 -1.37 5.48
CA VAL A 37 0.24 -1.05 5.25
C VAL A 37 -0.50 -2.18 4.57
N GLN A 38 -1.80 -2.32 4.86
CA GLN A 38 -2.65 -3.33 4.24
C GLN A 38 -3.13 -2.87 2.87
N VAL A 39 -2.57 -3.45 1.81
CA VAL A 39 -2.90 -3.15 0.42
C VAL A 39 -3.70 -4.29 -0.21
N PRO A 40 -4.55 -4.00 -1.20
CA PRO A 40 -5.21 -5.04 -1.98
C PRO A 40 -4.19 -5.85 -2.83
N PHE A 41 -4.55 -7.08 -3.17
CA PHE A 41 -3.68 -8.03 -3.90
C PHE A 41 -3.15 -7.50 -5.24
N PHE A 42 -3.84 -6.58 -5.91
CA PHE A 42 -3.36 -6.01 -7.18
C PHE A 42 -2.13 -5.09 -7.04
N VAL A 43 -1.77 -4.69 -5.83
CA VAL A 43 -0.56 -3.89 -5.57
C VAL A 43 0.66 -4.82 -5.60
N LEU A 44 1.68 -4.41 -6.32
CA LEU A 44 2.93 -5.16 -6.48
C LEU A 44 4.11 -4.34 -5.97
N GLU A 45 5.26 -4.98 -5.85
CA GLU A 45 6.52 -4.29 -5.56
C GLU A 45 6.85 -3.31 -6.69
N GLY A 46 7.36 -2.13 -6.33
CA GLY A 46 7.63 -1.02 -7.24
C GLY A 46 6.42 -0.14 -7.56
N ASP A 47 5.23 -0.53 -7.10
CA ASP A 47 3.99 0.22 -7.36
C ASP A 47 3.85 1.41 -6.39
N LYS A 48 3.27 2.52 -6.86
CA LYS A 48 3.11 3.74 -6.07
C LYS A 48 1.73 3.81 -5.46
N ILE A 49 1.67 3.85 -4.15
CA ILE A 49 0.42 3.93 -3.41
C ILE A 49 0.37 5.19 -2.57
N ARG A 50 -0.82 5.76 -2.49
CA ARG A 50 -1.12 6.94 -1.70
C ARG A 50 -1.63 6.47 -0.35
N VAL A 51 -0.97 6.91 0.71
CA VAL A 51 -1.19 6.47 2.08
C VAL A 51 -1.46 7.70 2.94
N ASP A 52 -2.42 7.58 3.84
CA ASP A 52 -2.66 8.58 4.85
C ASP A 52 -1.55 8.49 5.92
N THR A 53 -0.75 9.54 6.04
CA THR A 53 0.37 9.62 6.99
C THR A 53 -0.09 9.84 8.43
N VAL A 54 -1.35 10.20 8.65
CA VAL A 54 -1.93 10.43 9.98
C VAL A 54 -2.50 9.13 10.53
N GLU A 55 -3.28 8.41 9.73
CA GLU A 55 -3.88 7.12 10.10
C GLU A 55 -3.03 5.90 9.73
N GLY A 56 -2.01 6.06 8.88
CA GLY A 56 -1.20 4.95 8.36
C GLY A 56 -1.96 4.02 7.42
N LYS A 57 -3.02 4.50 6.76
CA LYS A 57 -3.94 3.69 5.95
C LYS A 57 -3.68 3.89 4.47
N TYR A 58 -3.71 2.80 3.72
CA TYR A 58 -3.79 2.87 2.26
C TYR A 58 -5.07 3.58 1.82
N LEU A 59 -4.93 4.59 0.95
CA LEU A 59 -6.04 5.34 0.38
C LEU A 59 -6.33 4.88 -1.06
N GLU A 60 -5.33 5.02 -1.93
CA GLU A 60 -5.49 4.79 -3.37
C GLU A 60 -4.17 4.32 -4.01
N LYS A 61 -4.27 3.61 -5.11
CA LYS A 61 -3.14 3.29 -5.98
C LYS A 61 -2.93 4.48 -6.93
N SER A 62 -1.81 5.19 -6.79
CA SER A 62 -1.42 6.22 -7.77
C SER A 62 -0.89 5.53 -9.01
N LYS A 63 -1.57 5.72 -10.14
CA LYS A 63 -1.18 5.17 -11.44
C LYS A 63 0.06 5.86 -11.99
#